data_AF-A0A1F8GCA2-F1
#
_entry.id   AF-A0A1F8GCA2-F1
#
_cell.length_a   1.000
_cell.length_b   1.000
_cell.length_c   1.000
_cell.angle_alpha   90.00
_cell.angle_beta   90.00
_cell.angle_gamma   90.00
#
_symmetry.space_group_name_H-M   'P 1'
#
loop_
_entity.id
_entity.type
_entity.pdbx_description
1 polymer ?
#
loop_
_entity_poly.entity_id
_entity_poly.type
_entity_poly.pdbx_seq_one_letter_code
_entity_poly.pdbx_strand_id
1 'polypeptide(L)'
;MNSKLILFLTRVLMGWMFFYAGITKVLNPNWSAAGYLGNAKTFAGLYNWFLQPEILPFTNFVNEWGLTLLGVSLIVGALVKYSGYLGALLMLLYYFPVLDFPKVGANSYLVDDHIIFIAVLLCFVVIKAGEYWGFDGWWKSRR
;
A
#
# COMPACT_ATOMS: atom_id res chain seq x y z
N MET A 1 1.32 -12.95 25.60
CA MET A 1 1.87 -12.76 24.22
C MET A 1 2.62 -11.44 24.19
N ASN A 2 3.85 -11.40 23.66
CA ASN A 2 4.66 -10.17 23.63
C ASN A 2 4.09 -9.19 22.59
N SER A 3 3.66 -7.99 22.99
CA SER A 3 3.08 -6.99 22.08
C SER A 3 3.99 -6.63 20.93
N LYS A 4 5.32 -6.63 21.14
CA LYS A 4 6.29 -6.40 20.07
C LYS A 4 6.20 -7.48 19.00
N LEU A 5 6.01 -8.74 19.41
CA LEU A 5 6.01 -9.89 18.50
C LEU A 5 4.79 -9.81 17.59
N ILE A 6 3.64 -9.43 18.14
CA ILE A 6 2.42 -9.20 17.37
C ILE A 6 2.67 -8.10 16.33
N LEU A 7 3.25 -6.96 16.73
CA LEU A 7 3.55 -5.86 15.80
C LEU A 7 4.50 -6.28 14.68
N PHE A 8 5.54 -7.04 15.00
CA PHE A 8 6.45 -7.59 14.01
C PHE A 8 5.73 -8.53 13.04
N LEU A 9 4.93 -9.46 13.55
CA LEU A 9 4.16 -10.38 12.71
C LEU A 9 3.16 -9.65 11.82
N THR A 10 2.40 -8.68 12.35
CA THR A 10 1.48 -7.87 11.56
C THR A 10 2.22 -7.09 10.47
N ARG A 11 3.39 -6.52 10.79
CA ARG A 11 4.23 -5.79 9.82
C ARG A 11 4.70 -6.71 8.69
N VAL A 12 5.19 -7.90 9.02
CA VAL A 12 5.66 -8.88 8.02
C VAL A 12 4.51 -9.43 7.18
N LEU A 13 3.36 -9.77 7.78
CA LEU A 13 2.19 -10.27 7.05
C LEU A 13 1.64 -9.23 6.07
N MET A 14 1.50 -7.99 6.53
CA MET A 14 1.06 -6.89 5.67
C MET A 14 2.09 -6.59 4.57
N GLY A 15 3.38 -6.62 4.91
CA GLY A 15 4.47 -6.50 3.95
C GLY A 15 4.45 -7.61 2.89
N TRP A 16 4.19 -8.86 3.29
CA TRP A 16 4.06 -9.98 2.38
C TRP A 16 2.89 -9.79 1.40
N MET A 17 1.73 -9.34 1.89
CA MET A 17 0.57 -9.06 1.05
C MET A 17 0.88 -8.00 -0.01
N PHE A 18 1.50 -6.87 0.37
CA PHE A 18 1.88 -5.83 -0.59
C PHE A 18 2.98 -6.28 -1.55
N PHE A 19 3.98 -7.01 -1.05
CA PHE A 19 5.06 -7.53 -1.88
C PHE A 19 4.49 -8.45 -2.96
N TYR A 20 3.66 -9.42 -2.57
CA TYR A 20 3.00 -10.32 -3.52
C TYR A 20 2.13 -9.55 -4.53
N ALA A 21 1.33 -8.60 -4.05
CA ALA A 21 0.48 -7.78 -4.92
C ALA A 21 1.28 -6.92 -5.91
N GLY A 22 2.48 -6.45 -5.54
CA GLY A 22 3.36 -5.67 -6.41
C GLY A 22 4.16 -6.54 -7.38
N ILE A 23 4.86 -7.55 -6.87
CA ILE A 23 5.80 -8.36 -7.66
C ILE A 23 5.08 -9.14 -8.77
N THR A 24 3.86 -9.59 -8.52
CA THR A 24 3.03 -10.25 -9.54
C THR A 24 2.67 -9.34 -10.71
N LYS A 25 2.62 -8.01 -10.50
CA LYS A 25 2.42 -7.02 -11.55
C LYS A 25 3.73 -6.76 -12.32
N VAL A 26 4.83 -6.57 -11.59
CA VAL A 26 6.19 -6.41 -12.18
C VAL A 26 6.54 -7.58 -13.10
N LEU A 27 6.22 -8.80 -12.69
CA LEU A 27 6.53 -10.03 -13.44
C LEU A 27 5.56 -10.34 -14.57
N ASN A 28 4.46 -9.58 -14.69
CA ASN A 28 3.45 -9.79 -15.73
C ASN A 28 3.52 -8.66 -16.77
N PRO A 29 4.12 -8.90 -17.95
CA PRO A 29 4.26 -7.87 -18.98
C PRO A 29 2.91 -7.42 -19.57
N ASN A 30 1.84 -8.18 -19.35
CA ASN A 30 0.49 -7.86 -19.81
C ASN A 30 -0.33 -7.11 -18.74
N TRP A 31 0.22 -6.88 -17.55
CA TRP A 31 -0.51 -6.18 -16.49
C TRP A 31 -0.64 -4.68 -16.83
N SER A 32 -1.77 -4.09 -16.43
CA SER A 32 -2.01 -2.65 -16.56
C SER A 32 -3.02 -2.16 -15.53
N ALA A 33 -2.84 -0.94 -15.03
CA ALA A 33 -3.78 -0.26 -14.16
C ALA A 33 -5.05 0.21 -14.90
N ALA A 34 -5.05 0.22 -16.25
CA ALA A 34 -6.11 0.84 -17.03
C ALA A 34 -7.51 0.30 -16.70
N GLY A 35 -7.65 -1.01 -16.54
CA GLY A 35 -8.93 -1.63 -16.17
C GLY A 35 -9.42 -1.18 -14.79
N TYR A 36 -8.51 -0.95 -13.84
CA TYR A 36 -8.88 -0.49 -12.51
C TYR A 36 -9.29 0.99 -12.51
N LEU A 37 -8.47 1.83 -13.14
CA LEU A 37 -8.70 3.28 -13.21
C LEU A 37 -9.98 3.61 -14.02
N GLY A 38 -10.25 2.87 -15.10
CA GLY A 38 -11.42 3.08 -15.97
C GLY A 38 -12.75 2.74 -15.31
N ASN A 39 -12.73 2.02 -14.19
CA ASN A 39 -13.92 1.67 -13.42
C ASN A 39 -14.14 2.58 -12.20
N ALA A 40 -13.37 3.68 -12.08
CA ALA A 40 -13.45 4.57 -10.92
C ALA A 40 -14.84 5.20 -10.74
N LYS A 41 -15.43 5.00 -9.55
CA LYS A 41 -16.74 5.54 -9.14
C LYS A 41 -16.63 6.94 -8.54
N THR A 42 -15.62 7.19 -7.72
CA THR A 42 -15.35 8.51 -7.13
C THR A 42 -14.11 9.15 -7.77
N PHE A 43 -14.13 10.48 -7.96
CA PHE A 43 -13.07 11.27 -8.60
C PHE A 43 -12.71 10.83 -10.04
N ALA A 44 -13.70 10.43 -10.83
CA ALA A 44 -13.49 9.95 -12.21
C ALA A 44 -12.59 10.87 -13.07
N GLY A 45 -12.68 12.20 -12.91
CA GLY A 45 -11.80 13.14 -13.63
C GLY A 45 -10.30 12.93 -13.34
N LEU A 46 -9.93 12.69 -12.07
CA LEU A 46 -8.56 12.41 -11.67
C LEU A 46 -8.09 11.05 -12.23
N TYR A 47 -8.93 10.03 -12.16
CA TYR A 47 -8.59 8.70 -12.66
C TYR A 47 -8.53 8.64 -14.20
N ASN A 48 -9.36 9.43 -14.89
CA ASN A 48 -9.28 9.63 -16.33
C ASN A 48 -7.99 10.36 -16.74
N TRP A 49 -7.43 11.22 -15.90
CA TRP A 49 -6.11 11.80 -16.13
C TRP A 49 -5.01 10.73 -16.03
N PHE A 50 -5.06 9.86 -15.02
CA PHE A 50 -4.12 8.73 -14.91
C PHE A 50 -4.23 7.71 -16.06
N LEU A 51 -5.37 7.67 -16.75
CA LEU A 51 -5.63 6.83 -17.91
C LEU A 51 -5.10 7.38 -19.23
N GLN A 52 -4.67 8.65 -19.29
CA GLN A 52 -4.18 9.21 -20.54
C GLN A 52 -2.98 8.39 -21.05
N PRO A 53 -2.89 8.11 -22.36
CA PRO A 53 -1.84 7.26 -22.93
C PRO A 53 -0.42 7.66 -22.56
N GLU A 54 -0.18 8.96 -22.36
CA GLU A 54 1.12 9.53 -21.99
C GLU A 54 1.46 9.33 -20.50
N ILE A 55 0.44 9.13 -19.65
CA ILE A 55 0.57 9.06 -18.18
C ILE A 55 0.47 7.62 -17.69
N LEU A 56 -0.34 6.80 -18.34
CA LEU A 56 -0.60 5.42 -17.95
C LEU A 56 0.68 4.58 -17.76
N PRO A 57 1.74 4.68 -18.60
CA PRO A 57 2.98 3.94 -18.36
C PRO A 57 3.65 4.31 -17.04
N PHE A 58 3.63 5.59 -16.67
CA PHE A 58 4.15 6.05 -15.39
C PHE A 58 3.27 5.57 -14.22
N THR A 59 1.94 5.64 -14.36
CA THR A 59 1.02 5.10 -13.35
C THR A 59 1.26 3.60 -13.14
N ASN A 60 1.43 2.81 -14.20
CA ASN A 60 1.73 1.38 -14.12
C ASN A 60 3.05 1.13 -13.35
N PHE A 61 4.13 1.82 -13.76
CA PHE A 61 5.43 1.70 -13.13
C PHE A 61 5.40 2.02 -11.63
N VAL A 62 4.78 3.15 -11.26
CA VAL A 62 4.64 3.56 -9.85
C VAL A 62 3.79 2.56 -9.08
N ASN A 63 2.75 2.00 -9.69
CA ASN A 63 1.86 1.05 -9.03
C ASN A 63 2.53 -0.29 -8.74
N GLU A 64 3.23 -0.84 -9.73
CA GLU A 64 4.00 -2.08 -9.65
C GLU A 64 5.10 -1.99 -8.59
N TRP A 65 5.98 -0.99 -8.72
CA TRP A 65 7.12 -0.84 -7.84
C TRP A 65 6.75 -0.24 -6.50
N GLY A 66 5.74 0.62 -6.43
CA GLY A 66 5.25 1.19 -5.19
C GLY A 66 4.78 0.12 -4.20
N LEU A 67 3.95 -0.82 -4.67
CA LEU A 67 3.51 -1.97 -3.86
C LEU A 67 4.68 -2.89 -3.49
N THR A 68 5.55 -3.20 -4.46
CA THR A 68 6.68 -4.12 -4.25
C THR A 68 7.64 -3.57 -3.19
N LEU A 69 8.05 -2.32 -3.32
CA LEU A 69 8.98 -1.66 -2.40
C LEU A 69 8.34 -1.40 -1.03
N LEU A 70 7.04 -1.08 -0.98
CA LEU A 70 6.29 -1.01 0.27
C LEU A 70 6.33 -2.35 1.00
N GLY A 71 6.08 -3.45 0.30
CA GLY A 71 6.14 -4.79 0.86
C GLY A 71 7.52 -5.15 1.41
N VAL A 72 8.58 -4.92 0.62
CA VAL A 72 9.97 -5.14 1.04
C VAL A 72 10.33 -4.31 2.27
N SER A 73 9.98 -3.02 2.27
CA SER A 73 10.19 -2.10 3.40
C SER A 73 9.59 -2.66 4.70
N LEU A 74 8.33 -3.12 4.63
CA LEU A 74 7.62 -3.66 5.80
C LEU A 74 8.17 -5.02 6.25
N ILE A 75 8.57 -5.91 5.33
CA ILE A 75 9.17 -7.20 5.70
C ILE A 75 10.50 -6.96 6.42
N VAL A 76 11.40 -6.22 5.78
CA VAL A 76 12.76 -5.94 6.30
C VAL A 76 12.71 -5.01 7.53
N GLY A 77 11.69 -4.17 7.62
CA GLY A 77 11.58 -3.13 8.64
C GLY A 77 12.54 -1.96 8.41
N ALA A 78 12.76 -1.58 7.15
CA ALA A 78 13.64 -0.47 6.76
C ALA A 78 12.80 0.67 6.19
N LEU A 79 13.02 1.92 6.62
CA LEU A 79 12.28 3.09 6.15
C LEU A 79 10.76 3.01 6.41
N VAL A 80 10.34 2.29 7.46
CA VAL A 80 8.92 2.00 7.74
C VAL A 80 8.11 3.28 7.95
N LYS A 81 8.73 4.31 8.54
CA LYS A 81 8.11 5.63 8.69
C LYS A 81 7.71 6.23 7.33
N TYR A 82 8.59 6.18 6.34
CA TYR A 82 8.35 6.78 5.03
C TYR A 82 7.42 5.92 4.18
N SER A 83 7.67 4.61 4.15
CA SER A 83 6.80 3.69 3.41
C SER A 83 5.39 3.63 4.01
N GLY A 84 5.23 3.83 5.31
CA GLY A 84 3.92 3.90 5.95
C GLY A 84 3.07 5.07 5.45
N TYR A 85 3.64 6.27 5.34
CA TYR A 85 2.93 7.43 4.78
C TYR A 85 2.63 7.25 3.28
N LEU A 86 3.62 6.81 2.49
CA LEU A 86 3.43 6.61 1.05
C LEU A 86 2.46 5.47 0.76
N GLY A 87 2.51 4.38 1.53
CA GLY A 87 1.58 3.27 1.43
C GLY A 87 0.16 3.69 1.82
N ALA A 88 -0.02 4.50 2.86
CA ALA A 88 -1.32 5.04 3.22
C ALA A 88 -1.90 5.92 2.09
N LEU A 89 -1.07 6.76 1.47
CA LEU A 89 -1.47 7.53 0.29
C LEU A 89 -1.87 6.62 -0.88
N LEU A 90 -1.10 5.56 -1.15
CA LEU A 90 -1.40 4.59 -2.21
C LEU A 90 -2.74 3.87 -1.95
N MET A 91 -2.98 3.44 -0.71
CA MET A 91 -4.25 2.81 -0.34
C MET A 91 -5.43 3.77 -0.46
N LEU A 92 -5.22 5.05 -0.16
CA LEU A 92 -6.24 6.08 -0.36
C LEU A 92 -6.57 6.26 -1.85
N LEU A 93 -5.56 6.21 -2.73
CA LEU A 93 -5.75 6.25 -4.18
C LEU A 93 -6.46 5.01 -4.72
N TYR A 94 -6.37 3.86 -4.05
CA TYR A 94 -7.16 2.66 -4.36
C TYR A 94 -8.56 2.68 -3.76
N TYR A 95 -8.77 3.44 -2.69
CA TYR A 95 -10.09 3.50 -2.07
C TYR A 95 -11.12 4.20 -2.95
N PHE A 96 -10.78 5.35 -3.55
CA PHE A 96 -11.77 6.15 -4.29
C PHE A 96 -12.34 5.49 -5.56
N PRO A 97 -11.58 4.72 -6.36
CA PRO A 97 -12.14 4.06 -7.53
C PRO A 97 -13.27 3.09 -7.20
N VAL A 98 -13.21 2.44 -6.03
CA VAL A 98 -14.20 1.44 -5.59
C VAL A 98 -15.29 2.02 -4.69
N LEU A 99 -15.14 3.26 -4.23
CA LEU A 99 -16.15 3.97 -3.45
C LEU A 99 -17.32 4.40 -4.33
N ASP A 100 -18.45 3.74 -4.17
CA ASP A 100 -19.76 4.14 -4.71
C ASP A 100 -20.61 4.61 -3.55
N PHE A 101 -20.44 5.88 -3.19
CA PHE A 101 -20.88 6.38 -1.89
C PHE A 101 -22.35 6.05 -1.61
N PRO A 102 -22.66 5.43 -0.45
CA PRO A 102 -21.77 5.21 0.70
C PRO A 102 -21.15 3.80 0.80
N LYS A 103 -21.30 2.97 -0.22
CA LYS A 103 -20.81 1.59 -0.25
C LYS A 103 -19.45 1.49 -0.92
N VAL A 104 -18.72 0.44 -0.57
CA VAL A 104 -17.44 0.10 -1.18
C VAL A 104 -17.47 -1.37 -1.55
N GLY A 105 -17.41 -1.65 -2.85
CA GLY A 105 -17.64 -3.00 -3.37
C GLY A 105 -19.01 -3.58 -2.98
N ALA A 106 -19.11 -4.91 -2.94
CA ALA A 106 -20.39 -5.59 -2.69
C ALA A 106 -20.71 -5.76 -1.19
N ASN A 107 -19.68 -5.86 -0.34
CA ASN A 107 -19.81 -6.35 1.03
C ASN A 107 -19.45 -5.33 2.10
N SER A 108 -19.04 -4.11 1.72
CA SER A 108 -18.56 -3.10 2.65
C SER A 108 -19.31 -1.78 2.49
N TYR A 109 -19.44 -1.06 3.61
CA TYR A 109 -19.85 0.34 3.62
C TYR A 109 -18.59 1.22 3.46
N LEU A 110 -18.55 2.41 4.06
CA LEU A 110 -17.42 3.34 4.05
C LEU A 110 -16.05 2.77 4.52
N VAL A 111 -15.99 1.55 5.05
CA VAL A 111 -14.76 0.94 5.55
C VAL A 111 -14.57 -0.41 4.87
N ASP A 112 -13.58 -0.48 3.99
CA ASP A 112 -13.08 -1.71 3.39
C ASP A 112 -11.60 -1.92 3.75
N ASP A 113 -10.97 -2.89 3.11
CA ASP A 113 -9.57 -3.26 3.36
C ASP A 113 -8.62 -2.07 3.17
N HIS A 114 -8.86 -1.16 2.22
CA HIS A 114 -7.99 0.01 2.00
C HIS A 114 -7.95 0.93 3.22
N ILE A 115 -9.11 1.20 3.83
CA ILE A 115 -9.21 2.03 5.04
C ILE A 115 -8.52 1.35 6.22
N ILE A 116 -8.69 0.04 6.37
CA ILE A 116 -8.00 -0.74 7.41
C ILE A 116 -6.48 -0.67 7.20
N PHE A 117 -6.01 -0.82 5.96
CA PHE A 117 -4.59 -0.74 5.64
C PHE A 117 -4.01 0.64 5.91
N ILE A 118 -4.72 1.72 5.59
CA ILE A 118 -4.32 3.09 5.94
C ILE A 118 -4.11 3.21 7.45
N ALA A 119 -5.08 2.76 8.25
CA ALA A 119 -5.00 2.84 9.70
C ALA A 119 -3.80 2.05 10.27
N VAL A 120 -3.56 0.84 9.77
CA VAL A 120 -2.43 0.00 10.21
C VAL A 120 -1.09 0.60 9.79
N LEU A 121 -0.96 1.11 8.56
CA LEU A 121 0.28 1.76 8.10
C LEU A 121 0.59 3.01 8.92
N LEU A 122 -0.41 3.85 9.21
CA LEU A 122 -0.22 5.01 10.08
C LEU A 122 0.09 4.61 11.52
N CYS A 123 -0.47 3.50 12.01
CA CYS A 123 -0.10 2.93 13.31
C CYS A 123 1.39 2.55 13.32
N PHE A 124 1.90 1.86 12.28
CA PHE A 124 3.32 1.53 12.15
C PHE A 124 4.22 2.76 12.16
N VAL A 125 3.77 3.85 11.55
CA VAL A 125 4.49 5.14 11.57
C VAL A 125 4.58 5.68 13.00
N VAL A 126 3.46 5.77 13.71
CA VAL A 126 3.38 6.36 15.05
C VAL A 126 4.20 5.56 16.06
N ILE A 127 4.05 4.23 16.05
CA ILE A 127 4.73 3.34 17.00
C ILE A 127 6.16 2.99 16.59
N LYS A 128 6.61 3.50 15.44
CA LYS A 128 7.94 3.22 14.84
C LYS A 128 8.19 1.72 14.67
N ALA A 129 7.27 1.02 14.00
CA ALA A 129 7.28 -0.43 13.89
C ALA A 129 8.53 -1.02 13.21
N GLY A 130 9.30 -0.22 12.47
CA GLY A 130 10.62 -0.61 11.95
C GLY A 130 11.65 -0.91 13.05
N GLU A 131 11.48 -0.36 14.26
CA GLU A 131 12.42 -0.56 15.37
C GLU A 131 12.25 -1.93 16.06
N TYR A 132 11.08 -2.56 15.91
CA TYR A 132 10.82 -3.88 16.50
C TYR A 132 11.24 -4.97 15.52
N TRP A 133 12.37 -5.62 15.78
CA TRP A 133 12.98 -6.65 14.91
C TRP A 133 13.00 -6.23 13.42
N GLY A 134 13.34 -4.98 13.16
CA GLY A 134 13.54 -4.45 11.83
C GLY A 134 14.87 -3.74 11.69
N PHE A 135 15.23 -3.46 10.45
CA PHE A 135 16.47 -2.80 10.09
C PHE A 135 16.59 -1.38 10.70
N ASP A 136 15.50 -0.63 10.83
CA ASP A 136 15.51 0.70 11.44
C ASP A 136 16.03 0.66 12.88
N GLY A 137 15.66 -0.37 13.66
CA GLY A 137 16.14 -0.57 15.03
C GLY A 137 17.61 -1.01 15.08
N TRP A 138 18.01 -1.91 14.19
CA TRP A 138 19.40 -2.36 14.08
C TRP A 138 20.36 -1.24 13.66
N TRP A 139 19.94 -0.36 12.77
CA TRP A 139 20.75 0.79 12.36
C TRP A 139 20.93 1.79 13.50
N LYS A 140 19.87 2.04 14.28
CA LYS A 140 19.91 2.95 15.44
C LYS A 140 20.81 2.45 16.57
N SER A 141 20.90 1.13 16.80
CA SER A 141 21.76 0.59 17.86
C SER A 141 23.26 0.67 17.54
N ARG A 142 23.63 1.01 16.29
CA ARG A 142 25.02 1.14 15.83
C ARG A 142 25.50 2.59 15.69
N ARG A 143 24.66 3.57 16.02
CA ARG A 143 24.96 5.00 16.06
C ARG A 143 24.96 5.50 17.50
#